data_AF-A0AAW8KLA9-F1
#
_entry.id   AF-A0AAW8KLA9-F1
#
_cell.length_a   1.000
_cell.length_b   1.000
_cell.length_c   1.000
_cell.angle_alpha   90.00
_cell.angle_beta   90.00
_cell.angle_gamma   90.00
#
_symmetry.space_group_name_H-M   'P 1'
#
loop_
_entity.id
_entity.type
_entity.pdbx_description
1 polymer ?
#
loop_
_entity_poly.entity_id
_entity_poly.type
_entity_poly.pdbx_seq_one_letter_code
_entity_poly.pdbx_strand_id
1 'polypeptide(L)' 'VATKTNDVAGDGTTTATVLAQAITREGLKNLASGANPMVMRKGIDKAVEAAVKAIKENSVPVSDSAAIARVGTVSSGDE' A
#
# COMPACT_ATOMS: atom_id res chain seq x y z
N VAL A 1 7.75 10.25 -1.25
CA VAL A 1 6.76 9.17 -1.44
C VAL A 1 5.76 9.17 -0.29
N ALA A 2 6.22 9.02 0.96
CA ALA A 2 5.35 9.01 2.14
C ALA A 2 4.47 10.27 2.31
N THR A 3 5.00 11.47 2.07
CA THR A 3 4.21 12.72 2.18
C THR A 3 2.98 12.73 1.29
N LYS A 4 3.11 12.29 0.03
CA LYS A 4 1.97 12.20 -0.91
C LYS A 4 0.93 11.16 -0.49
N THR A 5 1.34 10.09 0.20
CA THR A 5 0.40 9.12 0.77
C THR A 5 -0.45 9.77 1.86
N ASN A 6 0.19 10.56 2.74
CA ASN A 6 -0.50 11.32 3.77
C ASN A 6 -1.53 12.29 3.18
N ASP A 7 -1.15 13.02 2.13
CA ASP A 7 -1.97 14.08 1.55
C ASP A 7 -3.28 13.56 0.93
N VAL A 8 -3.33 12.30 0.51
CA VAL A 8 -4.50 11.69 -0.16
C VAL A 8 -5.26 10.74 0.75
N ALA A 9 -4.55 9.92 1.53
CA ALA A 9 -5.16 8.89 2.37
C ALA A 9 -5.36 9.32 3.84
N GLY A 10 -4.65 10.35 4.32
CA GLY A 10 -4.70 10.80 5.71
C GLY A 10 -3.90 9.96 6.72
N ASP A 11 -3.40 8.79 6.30
CA ASP A 11 -2.53 7.88 7.06
C ASP A 11 -1.69 7.02 6.08
N GLY A 12 -0.81 6.15 6.59
CA GLY A 12 -0.07 5.16 5.81
C GLY A 12 1.36 5.58 5.47
N THR A 13 1.85 6.68 6.05
CA THR A 13 3.22 7.19 5.83
C THR A 13 4.29 6.21 6.28
N THR A 14 4.12 5.59 7.45
CA THR A 14 5.04 4.58 7.99
C THR A 14 5.07 3.34 7.11
N THR A 15 3.90 2.82 6.73
CA THR A 15 3.77 1.65 5.84
C THR A 15 4.41 1.93 4.48
N ALA A 16 4.15 3.09 3.88
CA ALA A 16 4.75 3.49 2.62
C ALA A 16 6.29 3.56 2.71
N THR A 17 6.82 4.06 3.83
CA THR A 17 8.27 4.19 4.04
C THR A 17 8.94 2.82 4.18
N VAL A 18 8.36 1.91 4.97
CA VAL A 18 8.91 0.55 5.16
C VAL A 18 8.83 -0.26 3.87
N LEU A 19 7.72 -0.20 3.14
CA LEU A 19 7.58 -0.88 1.85
C LEU A 19 8.59 -0.37 0.82
N ALA A 20 8.76 0.96 0.71
CA ALA A 20 9.76 1.54 -0.17
C ALA A 20 11.17 1.06 0.18
N GLN A 21 11.52 1.05 1.46
CA GLN A 21 12.82 0.57 1.94
C GLN A 21 13.05 -0.91 1.61
N ALA A 22 12.05 -1.77 1.83
CA ALA A 22 12.14 -3.19 1.51
C ALA A 22 12.30 -3.45 0.01
N ILE A 23 11.48 -2.81 -0.83
CA ILE A 23 11.52 -2.95 -2.30
C ILE A 23 12.85 -2.46 -2.84
N THR A 24 13.36 -1.31 -2.37
CA THR A 24 14.67 -0.80 -2.79
C THR A 24 15.79 -1.73 -2.39
N ARG A 25 15.78 -2.25 -1.14
CA ARG A 25 16.82 -3.16 -0.66
C ARG A 25 16.89 -4.43 -1.49
N GLU A 26 15.75 -5.10 -1.72
CA GLU A 26 15.73 -6.33 -2.51
C GLU A 26 15.98 -6.06 -4.00
N GLY A 27 15.52 -4.92 -4.52
CA GLY A 27 15.82 -4.51 -5.89
C GLY A 27 17.32 -4.33 -6.14
N LEU A 28 18.03 -3.66 -5.22
CA LEU A 28 19.48 -3.46 -5.32
C LEU A 28 20.26 -4.78 -5.26
N LYS A 29 19.82 -5.76 -4.44
CA LYS A 29 20.43 -7.09 -4.43
C LYS A 29 20.29 -7.80 -5.77
N ASN A 30 19.09 -7.80 -6.35
CA ASN A 30 18.83 -8.44 -7.65
C ASN A 30 19.60 -7.75 -8.78
N LEU A 31 19.72 -6.42 -8.73
CA LEU A 31 20.53 -5.65 -9.67
C LEU A 31 22.01 -6.05 -9.58
N ALA A 32 22.56 -6.19 -8.36
CA ALA A 32 23.93 -6.64 -8.16
C ALA A 32 24.16 -8.08 -8.68
N SER A 33 23.12 -8.92 -8.70
CA SER A 33 23.13 -10.25 -9.33
C SER A 33 22.98 -10.22 -10.87
N GLY A 34 22.96 -9.05 -11.49
CA GLY A 34 22.90 -8.88 -12.95
C GLY A 34 21.48 -8.83 -13.53
N ALA A 35 20.44 -8.69 -12.70
CA ALA A 35 19.07 -8.54 -13.19
C ALA A 35 18.90 -7.21 -13.95
N ASN A 36 18.12 -7.24 -15.04
CA ASN A 36 17.84 -6.04 -15.82
C ASN A 36 16.85 -5.11 -15.07
N PRO A 37 17.25 -3.89 -14.70
CA PRO A 37 16.42 -2.98 -13.91
C PRO A 37 15.12 -2.55 -14.63
N MET A 38 15.11 -2.49 -15.96
CA MET A 38 13.91 -2.16 -16.73
C MET A 38 12.87 -3.28 -16.68
N VAL A 39 13.32 -4.53 -16.75
CA VAL A 39 12.44 -5.71 -16.62
C VAL A 39 11.92 -5.82 -15.19
N MET A 40 12.79 -5.61 -14.20
CA MET A 40 12.39 -5.60 -12.79
C MET A 40 11.32 -4.54 -12.52
N ARG A 41 11.52 -3.30 -12.99
CA ARG A 41 10.53 -2.24 -12.83
C ARG A 41 9.18 -2.65 -13.43
N LYS A 42 9.19 -3.17 -14.66
CA LYS A 42 7.96 -3.63 -15.33
C LYS A 42 7.28 -4.77 -14.56
N GLY A 43 8.05 -5.67 -13.95
CA GLY A 43 7.54 -6.74 -13.09
C GLY A 43 6.91 -6.19 -11.81
N ILE A 44 7.59 -5.25 -11.15
CA ILE A 44 7.09 -4.57 -9.95
C ILE A 44 5.78 -3.83 -10.26
N ASP A 45 5.70 -3.09 -11.37
CA ASP A 45 4.50 -2.35 -11.76
C ASP A 45 3.29 -3.30 -11.93
N LYS A 46 3.48 -4.44 -12.60
CA LYS A 46 2.43 -5.48 -12.74
C LYS A 46 2.04 -6.11 -11.41
N ALA A 47 3.02 -6.36 -10.54
CA ALA A 47 2.75 -6.94 -9.23
C ALA A 47 1.94 -5.97 -8.35
N VAL A 48 2.25 -4.67 -8.41
CA VAL A 48 1.50 -3.61 -7.72
C VAL A 48 0.07 -3.55 -8.24
N GLU A 49 -0.13 -3.59 -9.55
CA GLU A 49 -1.48 -3.59 -10.14
C GLU A 49 -2.33 -4.78 -9.66
N ALA A 50 -1.74 -5.99 -9.67
CA ALA A 50 -2.41 -7.19 -9.18
C ALA A 50 -2.71 -7.12 -7.68
N ALA A 51 -1.77 -6.62 -6.87
CA ALA A 51 -1.95 -6.45 -5.43
C ALA A 51 -3.08 -5.44 -5.13
N VAL A 52 -3.09 -4.29 -5.79
CA VAL A 52 -4.15 -3.28 -5.63
C VAL A 52 -5.52 -3.84 -6.02
N LYS A 53 -5.59 -4.64 -7.09
CA LYS A 53 -6.83 -5.32 -7.50
C LYS A 53 -7.34 -6.25 -6.40
N ALA A 54 -6.47 -7.11 -5.87
CA ALA A 54 -6.82 -8.04 -4.81
C ALA A 54 -7.27 -7.31 -3.52
N ILE A 55 -6.63 -6.19 -3.17
CA ILE A 55 -7.04 -5.37 -2.02
C ILE A 55 -8.45 -4.82 -2.22
N LYS A 56 -8.77 -4.32 -3.42
CA LYS A 56 -10.13 -3.85 -3.75
C LYS A 56 -11.17 -4.97 -3.68
N GLU A 57 -10.85 -6.15 -4.19
CA GLU A 57 -11.74 -7.32 -4.13
C GLU A 57 -12.05 -7.76 -2.70
N ASN A 58 -11.10 -7.58 -1.78
CA ASN A 58 -11.28 -7.89 -0.35
C ASN A 58 -11.86 -6.72 0.46
N SER A 59 -12.06 -5.54 -0.14
CA SER A 59 -12.60 -4.39 0.57
C SER A 59 -14.09 -4.57 0.89
N VAL A 60 -14.49 -4.12 2.08
CA VAL A 60 -15.90 -4.15 2.51
C VAL A 60 -16.49 -2.74 2.34
N PRO A 61 -17.50 -2.55 1.47
CA PRO A 61 -18.16 -1.26 1.31
C PRO A 61 -18.92 -0.87 2.57
N VAL A 62 -18.73 0.38 3.01
CA VAL A 62 -19.52 0.99 4.09
C VAL A 62 -20.57 1.88 3.43
N SER A 63 -21.86 1.55 3.60
CA SER A 63 -22.96 2.23 2.88
C SER A 63 -24.12 2.68 3.77
N ASP A 64 -24.30 2.08 4.95
CA ASP A 64 -25.36 2.45 5.89
C ASP A 64 -24.83 3.30 7.06
N SER A 65 -25.68 4.16 7.60
CA SER A 65 -25.34 5.02 8.72
C SER A 65 -24.89 4.23 9.97
N ALA A 66 -25.39 3.00 10.12
CA ALA A 66 -25.00 2.11 11.20
C ALA A 66 -23.56 1.58 11.04
N ALA A 67 -23.10 1.19 9.84
CA ALA A 67 -21.70 0.81 9.66
C ALA A 67 -20.77 2.02 9.75
N ILE A 68 -21.19 3.21 9.29
CA ILE A 68 -20.41 4.44 9.47
C ILE A 68 -20.17 4.72 10.96
N ALA A 69 -21.22 4.61 11.79
CA ALA A 69 -21.11 4.80 13.23
C ALA A 69 -20.16 3.77 13.87
N ARG A 70 -20.31 2.48 13.53
CA ARG A 70 -19.42 1.42 14.05
C ARG A 70 -17.96 1.64 13.68
N VAL A 71 -17.68 1.97 12.42
CA VAL A 71 -16.31 2.24 11.96
C VAL A 71 -15.75 3.48 12.66
N GLY A 72 -16.55 4.52 12.84
CA GLY A 72 -16.17 5.73 13.58
C GLY A 72 -15.77 5.42 15.03
N THR A 73 -16.62 4.72 15.78
CA THR A 73 -16.37 4.33 17.17
C THR A 73 -15.09 3.51 17.32
N VAL A 74 -14.91 2.48 16.47
CA VAL A 74 -13.70 1.64 16.51
C VAL A 74 -12.45 2.44 16.13
N SER A 75 -12.56 3.41 15.22
CA SER A 75 -11.41 4.18 14.73
C SER A 75 -11.00 5.33 15.65
N SER A 76 -11.91 5.87 16.47
CA SER A 76 -11.60 6.94 17.43
C SER A 76 -10.94 6.42 18.71
N GLY A 77 -10.94 5.10 18.93
CA GLY A 77 -10.43 4.49 20.16
C GLY A 77 -11.34 4.72 21.37
N ASP A 78 -12.56 5.21 21.16
CA ASP A 78 -13.60 5.29 22.18
C ASP A 78 -14.36 3.95 22.20
N GLU A 79 -13.93 3.03 23.07
CA GLU A 79 -14.79 1.94 23.57
C GLU A 79 -15.63 2.41 24.77
#